data_AF-A0AB39LSU6-F1
#
_entry.id   AF-A0AB39LSU6-F1
#
_cell.length_a   1.000
_cell.length_b   1.000
_cell.length_c   1.000
_cell.angle_alpha   90.00
_cell.angle_beta   90.00
_cell.angle_gamma   90.00
#
_symmetry.space_group_name_H-M   'P 1'
#
loop_
_entity.id
_entity.type
_entity.pdbx_description
1 polymer ?
#
loop_
_entity_poly.entity_id
_entity_poly.type
_entity_poly.pdbx_seq_one_letter_code
_entity_poly.pdbx_strand_id
1 'polypeptide(L)'
;MAHVEPAHLVELALGHATASEEDAGALRHIAQCPRCRDELRTMTRVVTAARTAQLVDLPAAPPERVWQRITHDLYREPPAPLAPVPAADCARRDRLLLTALTLTVVAALLAAHRARRQRKGTA
;
A
#
# COMPACT_ATOMS: atom_id res chain seq x y z
N MET A 1 -26.70 0.71 -19.85
CA MET A 1 -25.57 1.17 -20.68
C MET A 1 -24.47 1.64 -19.76
N ALA A 2 -23.20 1.35 -20.07
CA ALA A 2 -22.08 1.83 -19.27
C ALA A 2 -21.89 3.35 -19.47
N HIS A 3 -21.45 4.03 -18.42
CA HIS A 3 -21.05 5.44 -18.48
C HIS A 3 -19.65 5.56 -19.12
N VAL A 4 -19.31 6.76 -19.60
CA VAL A 4 -17.93 7.08 -20.01
C VAL A 4 -17.00 6.88 -18.82
N GLU A 5 -15.82 6.32 -19.07
CA GLU A 5 -14.84 6.05 -18.03
C GLU A 5 -14.31 7.39 -17.44
N PRO A 6 -14.12 7.49 -16.11
CA PRO A 6 -13.73 8.75 -15.46
C PRO A 6 -12.42 9.37 -15.97
N ALA A 7 -11.37 8.60 -16.22
CA ALA A 7 -10.13 9.11 -16.79
C ALA A 7 -10.35 9.67 -18.21
N HIS A 8 -11.20 9.04 -19.02
CA HIS A 8 -11.54 9.58 -20.34
C HIS A 8 -12.30 10.92 -20.23
N LEU A 9 -13.20 11.07 -19.26
CA LEU A 9 -13.84 12.37 -18.96
C LEU A 9 -12.81 13.44 -18.55
N VAL A 10 -11.75 13.06 -17.82
CA VAL A 10 -10.65 13.96 -17.46
C VAL A 10 -9.88 14.41 -18.70
N GLU A 11 -9.54 13.50 -19.61
CA GLU A 11 -8.85 13.86 -20.86
C GLU A 11 -9.68 14.82 -21.72
N LEU A 12 -10.99 14.60 -21.81
CA LEU A 12 -11.92 15.53 -22.45
C LEU A 12 -11.93 16.91 -21.75
N ALA A 13 -11.95 16.95 -20.41
CA ALA A 13 -11.93 18.18 -19.64
C ALA A 13 -10.60 18.96 -19.77
N LEU A 14 -9.48 18.25 -19.91
CA LEU A 14 -8.16 18.84 -20.18
C LEU A 14 -8.06 19.37 -21.62
N GLY A 15 -8.96 18.95 -22.52
CA GLY A 15 -8.92 19.31 -23.93
C GLY A 15 -7.92 18.47 -24.73
N HIS A 16 -7.58 17.27 -24.25
CA HIS A 16 -6.71 16.31 -24.93
C HIS A 16 -7.47 15.37 -25.87
N ALA A 17 -8.71 15.72 -26.25
CA ALA A 17 -9.48 14.96 -27.22
C ALA A 17 -8.73 14.89 -28.57
N THR A 18 -8.59 13.70 -29.11
CA THR A 18 -7.79 13.42 -30.32
C THR A 18 -8.62 13.40 -31.60
N ALA A 19 -9.89 13.82 -31.53
CA ALA A 19 -10.89 13.65 -32.59
C ALA A 19 -11.06 12.18 -33.03
N SER A 20 -10.78 11.24 -32.12
CA SER A 20 -10.99 9.81 -32.35
C SER A 20 -12.48 9.45 -32.40
N GLU A 21 -12.82 8.31 -32.99
CA GLU A 21 -14.18 7.75 -32.95
C GLU A 21 -14.65 7.49 -31.51
N GLU A 22 -13.70 7.18 -30.62
CA GLU A 22 -13.97 6.99 -29.19
C GLU A 22 -14.39 8.30 -28.52
N ASP A 23 -13.66 9.39 -28.78
CA ASP A 23 -14.02 10.74 -28.31
C ASP A 23 -15.38 11.18 -28.87
N ALA A 24 -15.62 10.94 -30.16
CA ALA A 24 -16.90 11.25 -30.78
C ALA A 24 -18.05 10.43 -30.16
N GLY A 25 -17.82 9.16 -29.85
CA GLY A 25 -18.74 8.28 -29.15
C GLY A 25 -19.05 8.76 -27.73
N ALA A 26 -18.01 9.11 -26.97
CA ALA A 26 -18.14 9.66 -25.63
C ALA A 26 -18.93 10.97 -25.63
N LEU A 27 -18.64 11.89 -26.55
CA LEU A 27 -19.36 13.17 -26.69
C LEU A 27 -20.84 12.96 -27.05
N ARG A 28 -21.15 12.03 -27.96
CA ARG A 28 -22.55 11.65 -28.24
C ARG A 28 -23.26 11.11 -27.00
N HIS A 29 -22.59 10.27 -26.21
CA HIS A 29 -23.14 9.76 -24.95
C HIS A 29 -23.37 10.89 -23.94
N ILE A 30 -22.39 11.77 -23.74
CA ILE A 30 -22.47 12.91 -22.82
C ILE A 30 -23.63 13.85 -23.18
N ALA A 31 -23.88 14.04 -24.48
CA ALA A 31 -25.01 14.83 -24.95
C ALA A 31 -26.37 14.25 -24.54
N GLN A 32 -26.45 12.94 -24.26
CA GLN A 32 -27.68 12.22 -23.91
C GLN A 32 -27.74 11.81 -22.43
N CYS A 33 -26.61 11.72 -21.72
CA CYS A 33 -26.53 11.26 -20.34
C CYS A 33 -26.31 12.43 -19.36
N PRO A 34 -27.29 12.76 -18.49
CA PRO A 34 -27.13 13.84 -17.50
C PRO A 34 -25.95 13.63 -16.55
N ARG A 35 -25.75 12.39 -16.07
CA ARG A 35 -24.66 12.05 -15.14
C ARG A 35 -23.28 12.34 -15.74
N CYS A 36 -22.98 11.83 -16.92
CA CYS A 36 -21.69 12.06 -17.57
C CYS A 36 -21.47 13.55 -17.90
N ARG A 37 -22.55 14.28 -18.22
CA ARG A 37 -22.50 15.73 -18.45
C ARG A 37 -22.16 16.51 -17.18
N ASP A 38 -22.75 16.15 -16.05
CA ASP A 38 -22.50 16.81 -14.77
C ASP A 38 -21.09 16.50 -14.24
N GLU A 39 -20.61 15.27 -14.47
CA GLU A 39 -19.26 14.86 -14.14
C GLU A 39 -18.21 15.61 -14.98
N LEU A 40 -18.39 15.66 -16.30
CA LEU A 40 -17.53 16.46 -17.19
C LEU A 40 -17.55 17.95 -16.82
N ARG A 41 -18.72 18.52 -16.49
CA ARG A 41 -18.83 19.92 -16.04
C ARG A 41 -18.04 20.16 -14.77
N THR A 42 -18.03 19.19 -13.85
CA THR A 42 -17.28 19.29 -12.59
C THR A 42 -15.78 19.26 -12.85
N MET A 43 -15.29 18.33 -13.68
CA MET A 43 -13.89 18.27 -14.06
C MET A 43 -13.45 19.54 -14.81
N THR A 44 -14.27 20.03 -15.74
CA THR A 44 -14.00 21.27 -16.49
C THR A 44 -13.87 22.48 -15.57
N ARG A 45 -14.69 22.56 -14.50
CA ARG A 45 -14.58 23.63 -13.50
C ARG A 45 -13.24 23.58 -12.76
N VAL A 46 -12.79 22.38 -12.36
CA VAL A 46 -11.48 22.22 -11.69
C VAL A 46 -10.35 22.61 -12.64
N VAL A 47 -10.37 22.14 -13.89
CA VAL A 47 -9.36 22.49 -14.89
C VAL A 47 -9.33 24.00 -15.14
N THR A 48 -10.50 24.63 -15.23
CA THR A 48 -10.60 26.08 -15.42
C THR A 48 -10.04 26.85 -14.22
N ALA A 49 -10.39 26.44 -13.00
CA ALA A 49 -9.86 27.05 -11.78
C ALA A 49 -8.33 26.92 -11.70
N ALA A 50 -7.78 25.74 -12.02
CA ALA A 50 -6.34 25.53 -12.04
C ALA A 50 -5.63 26.38 -13.10
N ARG A 51 -6.19 26.51 -14.32
CA ARG A 51 -5.61 27.32 -15.40
C ARG A 51 -5.69 28.82 -15.16
N THR A 52 -6.66 29.26 -14.37
CA THR A 52 -6.89 30.68 -14.05
C THR A 52 -6.33 31.09 -12.69
N ALA A 53 -5.71 30.16 -11.96
CA ALA A 53 -5.07 30.40 -10.67
C ALA A 53 -3.98 31.47 -10.80
N GLN A 54 -4.03 32.44 -9.90
CA GLN A 54 -3.03 33.50 -9.80
C GLN A 54 -2.02 33.18 -8.71
N LEU A 55 -0.93 33.95 -8.65
CA LEU A 55 0.11 33.77 -7.64
C LEU A 55 -0.43 33.80 -6.20
N VAL A 56 -1.50 34.56 -5.95
CA VAL A 56 -2.16 34.63 -4.64
C VAL A 56 -2.94 33.36 -4.28
N ASP A 57 -3.38 32.59 -5.27
CA ASP A 57 -4.09 31.33 -5.10
C ASP A 57 -3.13 30.15 -4.89
N LEU A 58 -1.84 30.34 -5.21
CA LEU A 58 -0.83 29.31 -5.07
C LEU A 58 -0.39 29.17 -3.61
N PRO A 59 -0.04 27.95 -3.17
CA PRO A 59 0.58 27.76 -1.86
C PRO A 59 1.89 28.56 -1.78
N ALA A 60 2.26 28.97 -0.57
CA ALA A 60 3.54 29.61 -0.32
C ALA A 60 4.68 28.73 -0.85
N ALA A 61 5.73 29.38 -1.38
CA ALA A 61 6.89 28.67 -1.89
C ALA A 61 7.46 27.73 -0.81
N PRO A 62 7.74 26.47 -1.14
CA PRO A 62 8.26 25.52 -0.16
C PRO A 62 9.65 25.99 0.32
N PRO A 63 10.02 25.73 1.59
CA PRO A 63 11.34 26.09 2.12
C PRO A 63 12.48 25.41 1.36
N GLU A 64 13.62 26.10 1.21
CA GLU A 64 14.79 25.63 0.45
C GLU A 64 15.26 24.20 0.82
N ARG A 65 15.20 23.86 2.11
CA ARG A 65 15.55 22.52 2.61
C ARG A 65 14.76 21.39 1.95
N VAL A 66 13.53 21.65 1.49
CA VAL A 66 12.68 20.67 0.81
C VAL A 66 13.27 20.37 -0.56
N TRP A 67 13.65 21.41 -1.31
CA TRP A 67 14.30 21.24 -2.61
C TRP A 67 15.67 20.58 -2.47
N GLN A 68 16.51 21.03 -1.53
CA GLN A 68 17.81 20.41 -1.27
C GLN A 68 17.69 18.91 -0.98
N ARG A 69 16.68 18.50 -0.21
CA ARG A 69 16.42 17.09 0.08
C ARG A 69 15.98 16.32 -1.16
N ILE A 70 15.03 16.86 -1.95
CA ILE A 70 14.59 16.22 -3.20
C ILE A 70 15.76 16.05 -4.16
N THR A 71 16.57 17.09 -4.34
CA THR A 71 17.78 17.04 -5.17
C THR A 71 18.76 15.99 -4.65
N HIS A 72 19.03 15.97 -3.34
CA HIS A 72 19.88 14.94 -2.76
C HIS A 72 19.35 13.53 -3.02
N ASP A 73 18.06 13.28 -2.80
CA ASP A 73 17.45 11.96 -2.97
C ASP A 73 17.43 11.50 -4.44
N LEU A 74 17.28 12.41 -5.41
CA LEU A 74 17.32 12.09 -6.84
C LEU A 74 18.73 11.73 -7.35
N TYR A 75 19.76 12.36 -6.80
CA TYR A 75 21.16 12.13 -7.22
C TYR A 75 21.91 11.16 -6.32
N ARG A 76 21.32 10.75 -5.21
CA ARG A 76 21.85 9.69 -4.39
C ARG A 76 21.66 8.37 -5.13
N GLU A 77 22.77 7.66 -5.35
CA GLU A 77 22.74 6.26 -5.78
C GLU A 77 21.76 5.50 -4.86
N PRO A 78 20.78 4.77 -5.42
CA PRO A 78 19.87 3.98 -4.60
C PRO A 78 20.68 3.13 -3.62
N PRO A 79 20.30 3.07 -2.33
CA PRO A 79 20.95 2.13 -1.44
C PRO A 79 20.90 0.75 -2.09
N ALA A 80 22.04 0.05 -2.08
CA ALA A 80 22.11 -1.32 -2.55
C ALA A 80 20.92 -2.10 -1.98
N PRO A 81 20.25 -2.96 -2.77
CA PRO A 81 19.08 -3.70 -2.30
C PRO A 81 19.35 -4.26 -0.91
N LEU A 82 18.48 -3.94 0.05
CA LEU A 82 18.62 -4.44 1.40
C LEU A 82 18.76 -5.96 1.29
N ALA A 83 19.92 -6.49 1.71
CA ALA A 83 20.15 -7.92 1.70
C ALA A 83 18.97 -8.58 2.44
N PRO A 84 18.42 -9.70 1.92
CA PRO A 84 17.33 -10.37 2.59
C PRO A 84 17.75 -10.62 4.04
N VAL A 85 16.97 -10.08 4.98
CA VAL A 85 17.16 -10.37 6.40
C VAL A 85 17.09 -11.89 6.53
N PRO A 86 18.15 -12.57 7.00
CA PRO A 86 18.11 -14.01 7.11
C PRO A 86 16.97 -14.39 8.05
N ALA A 87 15.96 -15.11 7.54
CA ALA A 87 14.80 -15.59 8.29
C ALA A 87 15.15 -16.67 9.33
N ALA A 88 16.41 -16.76 9.77
CA ALA A 88 16.96 -17.87 10.53
C ALA A 88 16.69 -17.80 12.03
N ASP A 89 16.25 -16.65 12.57
CA ASP A 89 16.23 -16.45 14.02
C ASP A 89 14.93 -16.88 14.71
N CYS A 90 13.78 -16.88 14.02
CA CYS A 90 12.51 -17.32 14.62
C CYS A 90 12.44 -18.84 14.80
N ALA A 91 12.85 -19.62 13.80
CA ALA A 91 12.73 -21.08 13.83
C ALA A 91 13.67 -21.74 14.88
N ARG A 92 14.76 -21.07 15.28
CA ARG A 92 15.74 -21.60 16.22
C ARG A 92 15.27 -21.52 17.68
N ARG A 93 14.56 -20.46 18.07
CA ARG A 93 14.03 -20.29 19.44
C ARG A 93 12.90 -21.28 19.73
N ASP A 94 12.02 -21.51 18.77
CA ASP A 94 10.88 -22.41 18.96
C ASP A 94 11.31 -23.88 19.13
N ARG A 95 12.33 -24.32 18.38
CA ARG A 95 12.91 -25.67 18.55
C ARG A 95 13.51 -25.88 19.93
N LEU A 96 14.21 -24.89 20.48
CA LEU A 96 14.83 -24.99 21.81
C LEU A 96 13.77 -25.09 22.92
N LEU A 97 12.71 -24.29 22.84
CA LEU A 97 11.62 -24.31 23.83
C LEU A 97 10.87 -25.65 23.84
N LEU A 98 10.61 -26.24 22.67
CA LEU A 98 9.97 -27.55 22.57
C LEU A 98 10.85 -28.66 23.18
N THR A 99 12.17 -28.65 22.93
CA THR A 99 13.07 -29.64 23.52
C THR A 99 13.12 -29.54 25.05
N ALA A 100 13.17 -28.32 25.62
CA ALA A 100 13.17 -28.13 27.06
C ALA A 100 11.87 -28.64 27.71
N LEU A 101 10.71 -28.37 27.12
CA LEU A 101 9.42 -28.88 27.60
C LEU A 101 9.38 -30.42 27.58
N THR A 102 9.84 -31.07 26.51
CA THR A 102 9.86 -32.55 26.45
C THR A 102 10.74 -33.18 27.54
N LEU A 103 11.92 -32.59 27.82
CA LEU A 103 12.81 -33.09 28.87
C LEU A 103 12.19 -32.96 30.26
N THR A 104 11.50 -31.84 30.55
CA THR A 104 10.83 -31.67 31.85
C THR A 104 9.70 -32.68 32.06
N VAL A 105 8.87 -32.96 31.05
CA VAL A 105 7.79 -33.95 31.15
C VAL A 105 8.34 -35.36 31.34
N VAL A 106 9.38 -35.75 30.59
CA VAL A 106 10.01 -37.07 30.75
C VAL A 106 10.63 -37.23 32.14
N ALA A 107 11.31 -36.20 32.65
CA ALA A 107 11.86 -36.20 34.01
C ALA A 107 10.77 -36.34 35.08
N ALA A 108 9.65 -35.61 34.93
CA ALA A 108 8.51 -35.69 35.85
C ALA A 108 7.85 -37.08 35.83
N LEU A 109 7.67 -37.68 34.65
CA LEU A 109 7.12 -39.03 34.50
C LEU A 109 8.05 -40.09 35.12
N LEU A 110 9.36 -39.97 34.93
CA LEU A 110 10.34 -40.87 35.55
C LEU A 110 10.36 -40.74 37.07
N ALA A 111 10.28 -39.51 37.60
CA ALA A 111 10.18 -39.27 39.04
C ALA A 111 8.89 -39.86 39.62
N ALA A 112 7.74 -39.64 38.96
CA ALA A 112 6.46 -40.20 39.37
C ALA A 112 6.46 -41.75 39.32
N HIS A 113 7.09 -42.34 38.30
CA HIS A 113 7.21 -43.78 38.17
C HIS A 113 8.12 -44.38 39.27
N ARG A 114 9.24 -43.72 39.60
CA ARG A 114 10.10 -44.12 40.73
C ARG A 114 9.36 -44.05 42.06
N ALA A 115 8.63 -42.96 42.32
CA ALA A 115 7.84 -42.81 43.54
C ALA A 115 6.74 -43.88 43.65
N ARG A 116 6.05 -44.20 42.54
CA ARG A 116 5.06 -45.28 42.50
C ARG A 116 5.68 -46.66 42.75
N ARG A 117 6.88 -46.94 42.22
CA ARG A 117 7.59 -48.20 42.48
C ARG A 117 8.02 -48.33 43.95
N GLN A 118 8.58 -47.29 44.54
CA GLN A 118 8.97 -47.30 45.96
C GLN A 118 7.78 -47.56 46.87
N ARG A 119 6.62 -46.93 46.60
CA ARG A 119 5.39 -47.13 47.39
C ARG A 119 4.81 -48.54 47.30
N LYS A 120 5.12 -49.31 46.25
CA LYS A 120 4.68 -50.70 46.08
C LYS A 120 5.66 -51.73 46.66
N GLY A 121 6.90 -51.33 46.99
CA GLY A 121 7.92 -52.23 47.56
C GLY A 121 7.98 -52.23 49.09
N THR A 122 7.13 -51.44 49.76
CA THR A 122 7.09 -51.32 51.24
C THR A 122 5.74 -51.77 51.81
N ALA A 123 5.11 -52.77 51.18
CA ALA A 123 3.92 -53.47 51.69
C ALA A 123 4.18 -54.97 51.67
#